data_AF-A0A3D0YU79-F1
#
_entry.id   AF-A0A3D0YU79-F1
#
_cell.length_a   1.000
_cell.length_b   1.000
_cell.length_c   1.000
_cell.angle_alpha   90.00
_cell.angle_beta   90.00
_cell.angle_gamma   90.00
#
_symmetry.space_group_name_H-M   'P 1'
#
loop_
_entity.id
_entity.type
_entity.pdbx_description
1 polymer ?
#
loop_
_entity_poly.entity_id
_entity_poly.type
_entity_poly.pdbx_seq_one_letter_code
_entity_poly.pdbx_strand_id
1 'polypeptide(L)'
;MTAGNNKRKTLISGIQPSGQIHLGNWVGALKNWVRLQDDPNFECSFFVADYHSLSGDYDPQGKRCQIIETMTELLAVGLDPGKCTLFCQSDVPEHTELCWIFNTLTPLSFL
;
A
#
# COMPACT_ATOMS: atom_id res chain seq x y z
N MET A 1 36.47 10.37 11.40
CA MET A 1 35.12 10.49 11.99
C MET A 1 34.13 10.05 10.92
N THR A 2 33.73 8.79 10.94
CA THR A 2 32.80 8.21 9.96
C THR A 2 31.40 8.72 10.26
N ALA A 3 30.81 9.47 9.32
CA ALA A 3 29.40 9.83 9.38
C ALA A 3 28.57 8.55 9.39
N GLY A 4 27.99 8.21 10.55
CA GLY A 4 27.05 7.11 10.66
C GLY A 4 25.86 7.40 9.77
N ASN A 5 25.68 6.59 8.74
CA ASN A 5 24.59 6.68 7.78
C ASN A 5 23.28 6.37 8.52
N ASN A 6 22.63 7.39 9.09
CA ASN A 6 21.39 7.26 9.85
C ASN A 6 20.19 7.15 8.88
N LYS A 7 20.26 6.19 7.94
CA LYS A 7 19.27 6.01 6.88
C LYS A 7 18.12 5.19 7.43
N ARG A 8 16.93 5.80 7.48
CA ARG A 8 15.69 5.10 7.86
C ARG A 8 15.44 3.94 6.90
N LYS A 9 14.88 2.85 7.42
CA LYS A 9 14.47 1.69 6.63
C LYS A 9 13.18 2.04 5.89
N THR A 10 13.18 1.86 4.58
CA THR A 10 11.96 2.01 3.79
C THR A 10 11.02 0.84 4.06
N LEU A 11 9.78 1.14 4.44
CA LEU A 11 8.70 0.17 4.57
C LEU A 11 7.63 0.52 3.55
N ILE A 12 7.27 -0.45 2.71
CA ILE A 12 6.14 -0.35 1.80
C ILE A 12 5.14 -1.46 2.10
N SER A 13 3.85 -1.15 2.14
CA SER A 13 2.81 -2.15 2.31
C SER A 13 1.52 -1.74 1.59
N GLY A 14 0.90 -2.70 0.91
CA GLY A 14 -0.32 -2.49 0.15
C GLY A 14 -1.49 -3.29 0.71
N ILE A 15 -2.70 -2.74 0.61
CA ILE A 15 -3.96 -3.45 0.91
C ILE A 15 -4.88 -3.41 -0.31
N GLN A 16 -5.50 -4.52 -0.65
CA GLN A 16 -6.50 -4.56 -1.72
C GLN A 16 -7.83 -3.95 -1.25
N PRO A 17 -8.51 -3.15 -2.09
CA PRO A 17 -9.87 -2.69 -1.81
C PRO A 17 -10.87 -3.84 -1.98
N SER A 18 -11.18 -4.53 -0.88
CA SER A 18 -12.14 -5.65 -0.82
C SER A 18 -13.52 -5.26 -0.27
N GLY A 19 -13.69 -4.01 0.15
CA GLY A 19 -14.98 -3.43 0.53
C GLY A 19 -15.37 -3.54 2.00
N GLN A 20 -14.66 -4.34 2.82
CA GLN A 20 -14.79 -4.31 4.29
C GLN A 20 -13.50 -4.74 4.98
N ILE A 21 -12.80 -3.80 5.64
CA ILE A 21 -11.72 -4.14 6.56
C ILE A 21 -12.34 -4.81 7.80
N HIS A 22 -11.98 -6.07 8.05
CA HIS A 22 -12.46 -6.81 9.21
C HIS A 22 -11.37 -6.97 10.29
N LEU A 23 -11.74 -7.55 11.44
CA LEU A 23 -10.85 -7.73 12.58
C LEU A 23 -9.54 -8.45 12.21
N GLY A 24 -9.61 -9.42 11.29
CA GLY A 24 -8.43 -10.09 10.74
C GLY A 24 -7.40 -9.14 10.12
N ASN A 25 -7.82 -8.18 9.28
CA ASN A 25 -6.92 -7.16 8.72
C ASN A 25 -6.34 -6.27 9.83
N TRP A 26 -7.18 -5.89 10.80
CA TRP A 26 -6.76 -5.02 11.89
C TRP A 26 -5.67 -5.65 12.76
N VAL A 27 -5.90 -6.87 13.26
CA VAL A 27 -4.93 -7.61 14.07
C VAL A 27 -3.72 -8.03 13.24
N GLY A 28 -3.94 -8.43 11.99
CA GLY A 28 -2.90 -9.00 11.12
C GLY A 28 -1.94 -7.96 10.54
N ALA A 29 -2.41 -6.74 10.26
CA ALA A 29 -1.59 -5.73 9.58
C ALA A 29 -1.77 -4.32 10.17
N LEU A 30 -3.00 -3.79 10.21
CA LEU A 30 -3.21 -2.35 10.41
C LEU A 30 -2.73 -1.85 11.77
N LYS A 31 -2.94 -2.63 12.84
CA LYS A 31 -2.42 -2.28 14.17
C LYS A 31 -0.90 -2.12 14.18
N ASN A 32 -0.20 -2.94 13.40
CA ASN A 32 1.25 -2.85 13.27
C ASN A 32 1.67 -1.67 12.39
N TRP A 33 0.93 -1.38 11.32
CA TRP A 33 1.19 -0.21 10.46
C TRP A 33 1.11 1.09 11.26
N VAL A 34 0.06 1.25 12.08
CA VAL A 34 -0.11 2.41 12.96
C VAL A 34 1.04 2.56 13.95
N ARG A 35 1.58 1.44 14.46
CA ARG A 35 2.76 1.46 15.34
C ARG A 35 4.04 1.84 14.59
N LEU A 36 4.21 1.36 13.36
CA LEU A 36 5.45 1.53 12.59
C LEU A 36 5.61 2.94 12.01
N GLN A 37 4.53 3.64 11.67
CA GLN A 37 4.62 5.04 11.24
C GLN A 37 5.17 5.97 12.34
N ASP A 38 5.07 5.59 13.62
CA ASP A 38 5.60 6.36 14.75
C ASP A 38 7.06 6.00 15.07
N ASP A 39 7.61 4.96 14.45
CA ASP A 39 9.00 4.55 14.67
C ASP A 39 9.94 5.40 13.80
N PRO A 40 10.82 6.22 14.40
CA PRO A 40 11.72 7.11 13.66
C PRO A 40 12.74 6.36 12.80
N ASN A 41 12.90 5.04 12.99
CA ASN A 41 13.78 4.21 12.17
C ASN A 41 13.16 3.83 10.83
N PHE A 42 11.87 4.09 10.61
CA PHE A 42 11.17 3.74 9.37
C PHE A 42 10.72 4.95 8.57
N GLU A 43 10.70 4.77 7.26
CA GLU A 43 10.02 5.63 6.31
C GLU A 43 8.91 4.81 5.67
N CYS A 44 7.66 5.06 6.10
CA CYS A 44 6.51 4.23 5.76
C CYS A 44 5.76 4.77 4.55
N SER A 45 5.44 3.87 3.62
CA SER A 45 4.54 4.09 2.50
C SER A 45 3.46 3.02 2.50
N PHE A 46 2.21 3.43 2.66
CA PHE A 46 1.04 2.56 2.61
C PHE A 46 0.20 2.90 1.39
N PHE A 47 -0.37 1.91 0.72
CA PHE A 47 -1.18 2.16 -0.47
C PHE A 47 -2.37 1.24 -0.63
N VAL A 48 -3.39 1.74 -1.32
CA VAL A 48 -4.53 0.96 -1.79
C VAL A 48 -4.17 0.35 -3.15
N ALA A 49 -4.09 -0.97 -3.22
CA ALA A 49 -3.70 -1.73 -4.41
C ALA A 49 -4.89 -1.93 -5.37
N ASP A 50 -5.41 -0.84 -5.91
CA ASP A 50 -6.59 -0.82 -6.79
C ASP A 50 -6.38 -1.57 -8.12
N TYR A 51 -5.27 -1.37 -8.85
CA TYR A 51 -4.98 -2.13 -10.07
C TYR A 51 -4.91 -3.63 -9.80
N HIS A 52 -4.31 -4.05 -8.68
CA HIS A 52 -4.28 -5.47 -8.31
C HIS A 52 -5.67 -6.04 -8.01
N SER A 53 -6.64 -5.21 -7.64
CA SER A 53 -8.01 -5.67 -7.40
C SER A 53 -8.83 -5.88 -8.69
N LEU A 54 -8.30 -5.47 -9.85
CA LEU A 54 -8.95 -5.62 -11.15
C LEU A 54 -8.67 -6.99 -11.80
N SER A 55 -7.79 -7.81 -11.23
CA SER A 55 -7.42 -9.12 -11.80
C SER A 55 -8.42 -10.23 -11.49
N GLY A 56 -9.35 -10.01 -10.56
CA GLY A 56 -10.44 -10.94 -10.22
C GLY A 56 -11.82 -10.43 -10.64
N ASP A 57 -12.88 -11.09 -10.17
CA ASP A 57 -14.24 -10.62 -10.37
C ASP A 57 -14.53 -9.38 -9.50
N TYR A 58 -15.08 -8.33 -10.10
CA TYR A 58 -15.52 -7.13 -9.39
C TYR A 58 -16.72 -6.48 -10.08
N ASP A 59 -17.53 -5.76 -9.29
CA ASP A 59 -18.52 -4.84 -9.82
C ASP A 59 -17.87 -3.48 -10.09
N PRO A 60 -17.82 -3.01 -11.36
CA PRO A 60 -17.25 -1.71 -11.69
C PRO A 60 -17.93 -0.55 -10.96
N GLN A 61 -19.24 -0.64 -10.70
CA GLN A 61 -19.98 0.43 -10.03
C GLN A 61 -19.58 0.53 -8.55
N GLY A 62 -19.43 -0.62 -7.87
CA GLY A 62 -18.99 -0.70 -6.48
C GLY A 62 -17.49 -0.46 -6.26
N LYS A 63 -16.62 -0.77 -7.24
CA LYS A 63 -15.16 -0.74 -7.04
C LYS A 63 -14.64 0.63 -6.61
N ARG A 64 -15.14 1.70 -7.22
CA ARG A 64 -14.76 3.07 -6.84
C ARG A 64 -15.12 3.37 -5.38
N CYS A 65 -16.29 2.91 -4.93
CA CYS A 65 -16.71 3.06 -3.53
C CYS A 65 -15.75 2.31 -2.61
N GLN A 66 -15.43 1.06 -2.93
CA GLN A 66 -14.50 0.23 -2.14
C GLN A 66 -13.12 0.87 -1.99
N ILE A 67 -12.58 1.49 -3.04
CA ILE A 67 -11.29 2.19 -2.98
C ILE A 67 -11.35 3.35 -1.98
N ILE A 68 -12.39 4.17 -2.07
CA ILE A 68 -12.60 5.32 -1.19
C ILE A 68 -12.84 4.86 0.25
N GLU A 69 -13.66 3.84 0.45
CA GLU A 69 -13.94 3.24 1.76
C GLU A 69 -12.66 2.69 2.38
N THR A 70 -11.87 1.89 1.65
CA THR A 70 -10.60 1.36 2.16
C THR A 70 -9.64 2.48 2.54
N MET A 71 -9.51 3.54 1.72
CA MET A 71 -8.69 4.70 2.08
C MET A 71 -9.20 5.39 3.34
N THR A 72 -10.52 5.55 3.47
CA THR A 72 -11.17 6.15 4.65
C THR A 72 -10.96 5.30 5.90
N GLU A 73 -11.06 3.98 5.79
CA GLU A 73 -10.81 3.05 6.89
C GLU A 73 -9.34 3.09 7.34
N LEU A 74 -8.39 3.19 6.41
CA LEU A 74 -6.97 3.34 6.73
C LEU A 74 -6.71 4.60 7.57
N LEU A 75 -7.31 5.73 7.19
CA LEU A 75 -7.26 6.97 7.96
C LEU A 75 -7.95 6.80 9.33
N ALA A 76 -9.13 6.18 9.37
CA ALA A 76 -9.92 5.98 10.58
C ALA A 76 -9.22 5.08 11.62
N VAL A 77 -8.45 4.09 11.17
CA VAL A 77 -7.66 3.21 12.05
C VAL A 77 -6.44 3.93 12.66
N GLY A 78 -6.06 5.08 12.10
CA GLY A 78 -5.05 5.97 12.68
C GLY A 78 -3.79 6.14 11.84
N LEU A 79 -3.79 5.76 10.56
CA LEU A 79 -2.71 6.17 9.66
C LEU A 79 -2.79 7.68 9.40
N ASP A 80 -1.65 8.34 9.59
CA ASP A 80 -1.53 9.78 9.47
C ASP A 80 -0.67 10.15 8.24
N PRO A 81 -1.26 10.81 7.22
CA PRO A 81 -0.51 11.31 6.06
C PRO A 81 0.62 12.29 6.40
N GLY A 82 0.62 12.87 7.60
CA GLY A 82 1.73 13.69 8.10
C GLY A 82 2.94 12.88 8.56
N LYS A 83 2.78 11.56 8.79
CA LYS A 83 3.83 10.65 9.28
C LYS A 83 4.27 9.61 8.26
N CYS A 84 3.40 9.28 7.31
CA CYS A 84 3.64 8.28 6.28
C CYS A 84 3.10 8.74 4.92
N THR A 85 3.63 8.17 3.84
CA THR A 85 3.06 8.36 2.51
C THR A 85 1.84 7.45 2.36
N LEU A 86 0.67 8.01 2.03
CA LEU A 86 -0.57 7.27 1.81
C LEU A 86 -1.13 7.62 0.43
N PHE A 87 -1.40 6.61 -0.40
CA PHE A 87 -1.79 6.83 -1.80
C PHE A 87 -2.56 5.66 -2.43
N CYS A 88 -3.21 5.91 -3.56
CA CYS A 88 -3.82 4.86 -4.39
C CYS A 88 -2.83 4.41 -5.48
N GLN A 89 -2.77 3.11 -5.76
CA GLN A 89 -1.85 2.57 -6.76
C GLN A 89 -2.09 3.16 -8.15
N SER A 90 -3.35 3.44 -8.52
CA SER A 90 -3.71 4.03 -9.82
C SER A 90 -3.30 5.48 -10.00
N ASP A 91 -3.07 6.21 -8.89
CA ASP A 91 -2.70 7.64 -8.93
C ASP A 91 -1.20 7.84 -9.21
N VAL A 92 -0.42 6.76 -9.22
CA VAL A 92 1.03 6.76 -9.45
C VAL A 92 1.33 5.98 -10.75
N PRO A 93 1.35 6.64 -11.92
CA PRO A 93 1.51 5.97 -13.21
C PRO A 93 2.83 5.19 -13.34
N GLU A 94 3.85 5.58 -12.59
CA GLU A 94 5.17 4.94 -12.54
C GLU A 94 5.08 3.45 -12.18
N HIS A 95 4.06 3.03 -11.42
CA HIS A 95 3.83 1.61 -11.15
C HIS A 95 3.61 0.80 -12.44
N THR A 96 2.81 1.34 -13.36
CA THR A 96 2.47 0.64 -14.61
C THR A 96 3.63 0.67 -15.60
N GLU A 97 4.35 1.78 -15.68
CA GLU A 97 5.55 1.90 -16.51
C GLU A 97 6.65 0.94 -16.05
N LEU A 98 6.93 0.90 -14.75
CA LEU A 98 7.95 0.01 -14.19
C LEU A 98 7.55 -1.46 -14.33
N CYS A 99 6.26 -1.78 -14.20
CA CYS A 99 5.76 -3.14 -14.46
C CYS A 99 6.07 -3.58 -15.89
N TRP A 100 5.86 -2.71 -16.89
CA TRP A 100 6.21 -3.00 -18.27
C TRP A 100 7.71 -3.30 -18.44
N ILE A 101 8.59 -2.47 -17.85
CA ILE A 101 10.03 -2.69 -17.88
C ILE A 101 10.40 -4.03 -17.24
N PHE A 102 9.84 -4.35 -16.07
CA PHE A 102 10.11 -5.63 -15.39
C PHE A 102 9.61 -6.84 -16.18
N ASN A 103 8.50 -6.73 -16.91
CA ASN A 103 8.03 -7.81 -17.78
C ASN A 103 9.02 -8.14 -18.91
N THR A 104 9.89 -7.21 -19.32
CA THR A 104 10.96 -7.49 -20.30
C THR A 104 12.14 -8.26 -19.72
N LEU A 105 12.26 -8.30 -18.38
CA LEU A 105 13.37 -8.94 -17.66
C LEU A 105 12.96 -10.24 -16.97
N THR A 106 11.67 -10.40 -16.64
CA THR A 106 11.14 -11.56 -15.93
C THR A 106 10.83 -12.70 -16.92
N PRO A 107 11.51 -13.86 -16.84
CA PRO A 107 11.17 -15.01 -17.66
C PRO A 107 9.79 -15.55 -17.30
N LEU A 108 9.09 -16.12 -18.29
CA LEU A 108 7.77 -16.72 -18.07
C LEU A 108 7.77 -17.82 -16.99
N SER A 109 8.88 -18.53 -16.81
CA SER A 109 9.00 -19.59 -15.78
C SER A 109 8.94 -19.09 -14.33
N PHE A 110 9.05 -17.78 -14.11
CA PHE A 110 9.00 -17.18 -12.76
C PHE A 110 7.64 -16.56 -12.43
N LEU A 111 6.70 -16.60 -13.37
CA LEU A 111 5.31 -16.13 -13.21
C LEU A 111 4.39 -17.32 -12.89
#